data_AF-A0A7K3LPZ9-F1
#
_entry.id   AF-A0A7K3LPZ9-F1
#
_cell.length_a   1.000
_cell.length_b   1.000
_cell.length_c   1.000
_cell.angle_alpha   90.00
_cell.angle_beta   90.00
_cell.angle_gamma   90.00
#
_symmetry.space_group_name_H-M   'P 1'
#
loop_
_entity.id
_entity.type
_entity.pdbx_description
1 polymer ?
#
loop_
_entity_poly.entity_id
_entity_poly.type
_entity_poly.pdbx_seq_one_letter_code
_entity_poly.pdbx_strand_id
1 'polypeptide(L)'
;MRDLFTHTGLLVRLVARRERITIPVTVIVFVVINAATAASIAASYGDADKRRMLLAGPGSNAAFRFLLGPVDGADSTAALAVWRAGLFMVTALAVVAALTVVRHTRKEEELGRGELIRSAVTGPLAGPAAATVVTAVLCAVVAVGMAAVLLPLDGGTEPIPLFAVFCQYACTGLAAAGVALLAAQVATTAHIANRLAAVVILSGYLLRGVADTVDGWGWLRWVTPIGWAEMIEPYGANDLLPALACLVLFVVCAGAAGWVALHRDLGAGILTPRPGPAHAGHLGSIGAIAIRLHAPVLASWVVGIGAYALIIGFIQPSVAQLAAGNAQVTEMLRQSGAAATLTDLFVFTMLSLLAVAACGWSVNLAERLRAEETAGRTEVLLTTPLGRTRFHVAQLGLAVAGSIALPLVAASAMTLGNGIAGGGWARPAGHAFAAASAQIPAVLVIASAAVLLYAIRPGLTHLGWGLVITALFLGPLAGMFDLPHWARDLSPFSHTPVVPIEPMRWLPLIVCTAIAVALVAAGCRCWAGRDVG
;
A
#
# COMPACT_ATOMS: atom_id res chain seq x y z
N MET A 1 -37.54 -19.07 -2.23
CA MET A 1 -36.15 -18.91 -2.72
C MET A 1 -36.07 -18.24 -4.10
N ARG A 2 -36.99 -18.51 -5.05
CA ARG A 2 -36.93 -17.95 -6.43
C ARG A 2 -36.89 -16.41 -6.50
N ASP A 3 -37.46 -15.70 -5.51
CA ASP A 3 -37.52 -14.23 -5.55
C ASP A 3 -36.29 -13.51 -4.99
N LEU A 4 -35.34 -14.24 -4.37
CA LEU A 4 -34.18 -13.63 -3.71
C LEU A 4 -33.12 -13.11 -4.70
N PHE A 5 -33.05 -13.72 -5.88
CA PHE A 5 -32.04 -13.46 -6.92
C PHE A 5 -32.66 -13.01 -8.25
N THR A 6 -33.89 -12.51 -8.21
CA THR A 6 -34.60 -12.04 -9.41
C THR A 6 -33.81 -10.91 -10.07
N HIS A 7 -33.60 -11.01 -11.38
CA HIS A 7 -32.86 -10.06 -12.22
C HIS A 7 -31.36 -9.88 -11.89
N THR A 8 -30.71 -10.83 -11.19
CA THR A 8 -29.25 -10.80 -10.99
C THR A 8 -28.48 -10.68 -12.31
N GLY A 9 -28.91 -11.36 -13.38
CA GLY A 9 -28.23 -11.27 -14.69
C GLY A 9 -28.20 -9.86 -15.29
N LEU A 10 -29.25 -9.06 -15.09
CA LEU A 10 -29.28 -7.66 -15.52
C LEU A 10 -28.28 -6.82 -14.71
N LEU A 11 -28.22 -7.04 -13.40
CA LEU A 11 -27.27 -6.36 -12.52
C LEU A 11 -25.82 -6.78 -12.80
N VAL A 12 -25.55 -8.04 -13.13
CA VAL A 12 -24.22 -8.49 -13.58
C VAL A 12 -23.80 -7.71 -14.83
N ARG A 13 -24.70 -7.57 -15.81
CA ARG A 13 -24.43 -6.78 -17.03
C ARG A 13 -24.17 -5.30 -16.70
N LEU A 14 -24.91 -4.73 -15.76
CA LEU A 14 -24.72 -3.34 -15.32
C LEU A 14 -23.35 -3.15 -14.65
N VAL A 15 -23.00 -4.01 -13.70
CA VAL A 15 -21.71 -3.98 -13.00
C VAL A 15 -20.56 -4.16 -14.00
N ALA A 16 -20.65 -5.14 -14.90
CA ALA A 16 -19.65 -5.37 -15.94
C ALA A 16 -19.46 -4.14 -16.86
N ARG A 17 -20.54 -3.45 -17.24
CA ARG A 17 -20.45 -2.20 -18.03
C ARG A 17 -19.74 -1.08 -17.27
N ARG A 18 -19.94 -0.98 -15.96
CA ARG A 18 -19.27 0.02 -15.13
C ARG A 18 -17.79 -0.29 -14.94
N GLU A 19 -17.45 -1.58 -14.92
CA GLU A 19 -16.08 -2.07 -14.76
C GLU A 19 -15.32 -2.28 -16.09
N ARG A 20 -15.91 -1.87 -17.23
CA ARG A 20 -15.34 -2.08 -18.58
C ARG A 20 -13.95 -1.49 -18.82
N ILE A 21 -13.51 -0.56 -17.96
CA ILE A 21 -12.16 0.02 -18.00
C ILE A 21 -11.33 -0.55 -16.86
N THR A 22 -11.85 -0.49 -15.64
CA THR A 22 -11.08 -0.86 -14.44
C THR A 22 -10.70 -2.34 -14.43
N ILE A 23 -11.60 -3.28 -14.72
CA ILE A 23 -11.25 -4.71 -14.76
C ILE A 23 -10.18 -5.01 -15.81
N PRO A 24 -10.31 -4.59 -17.09
CA PRO A 24 -9.26 -4.84 -18.07
C PRO A 24 -7.92 -4.21 -17.70
N VAL A 25 -7.91 -2.97 -17.20
CA VAL A 25 -6.68 -2.31 -16.74
C VAL A 25 -6.04 -3.08 -15.59
N THR A 26 -6.83 -3.53 -14.62
CA THR A 26 -6.35 -4.38 -13.52
C THR A 26 -5.73 -5.67 -14.07
N VAL A 27 -6.43 -6.40 -14.93
CA VAL A 27 -5.91 -7.64 -15.53
C VAL A 27 -4.57 -7.39 -16.24
N ILE A 28 -4.49 -6.34 -17.06
CA ILE A 28 -3.26 -5.97 -17.77
C ILE A 28 -2.13 -5.69 -16.79
N VAL A 29 -2.37 -4.90 -15.73
CA VAL A 29 -1.34 -4.57 -14.73
C VAL A 29 -0.80 -5.82 -14.06
N PHE A 30 -1.66 -6.74 -13.60
CA PHE A 30 -1.23 -7.99 -12.99
C PHE A 30 -0.41 -8.86 -13.95
N VAL A 31 -0.91 -9.05 -15.18
CA VAL A 31 -0.25 -9.88 -16.19
C VAL A 31 1.09 -9.29 -16.63
N VAL A 32 1.18 -7.96 -16.82
CA VAL A 32 2.42 -7.29 -17.22
C VAL A 32 3.47 -7.34 -16.12
N ILE A 33 3.09 -7.09 -14.86
CA ILE A 33 4.02 -7.21 -13.73
C ILE A 33 4.53 -8.65 -13.61
N ASN A 34 3.65 -9.64 -13.74
CA ASN A 34 4.05 -11.04 -13.69
C ASN A 34 4.96 -11.41 -14.86
N ALA A 35 4.65 -10.97 -16.08
CA ALA A 35 5.48 -11.21 -17.26
C ALA A 35 6.86 -10.58 -17.15
N ALA A 36 6.94 -9.33 -16.66
CA ALA A 36 8.20 -8.66 -16.38
C ALA A 36 9.03 -9.39 -15.31
N THR A 37 8.37 -9.89 -14.26
CA THR A 37 9.02 -10.66 -13.20
C THR A 37 9.52 -12.00 -13.72
N ALA A 38 8.68 -12.74 -14.45
CA ALA A 38 9.02 -14.02 -15.07
C ALA A 38 10.21 -13.88 -16.05
N ALA A 39 10.21 -12.85 -16.89
CA ALA A 39 11.31 -12.55 -17.80
C ALA A 39 12.61 -12.22 -17.05
N SER A 40 12.52 -11.40 -15.98
CA SER A 40 13.67 -11.04 -15.15
C SER A 40 14.26 -12.25 -14.43
N ILE A 41 13.41 -13.14 -13.89
CA ILE A 41 13.82 -14.39 -13.26
C ILE A 41 14.45 -15.34 -14.28
N ALA A 42 13.86 -15.51 -15.46
CA ALA A 42 14.42 -16.34 -16.51
C ALA A 42 15.81 -15.85 -16.96
N ALA A 43 15.98 -14.54 -17.13
CA ALA A 43 17.26 -13.94 -17.50
C ALA A 43 18.33 -14.07 -16.39
N SER A 44 17.94 -13.88 -15.13
CA SER A 44 18.86 -13.85 -14.00
C SER A 44 19.19 -15.24 -13.45
N TYR A 45 18.23 -16.18 -13.52
CA TYR A 45 18.26 -17.48 -12.84
C TYR A 45 17.87 -18.66 -13.76
N GLY A 46 18.06 -18.53 -15.08
CA GLY A 46 17.85 -19.64 -16.02
C GLY A 46 18.82 -20.83 -15.81
N ASP A 47 19.97 -20.58 -15.18
CA ASP A 47 21.01 -21.57 -14.91
C ASP A 47 20.82 -22.25 -13.53
N ALA A 48 21.04 -23.56 -13.46
CA ALA A 48 20.97 -24.33 -12.21
C ALA A 48 21.96 -23.86 -11.14
N ASP A 49 23.18 -23.44 -11.52
CA ASP A 49 24.16 -22.92 -10.56
C ASP A 49 23.68 -21.60 -9.93
N LYS A 50 23.13 -20.69 -10.74
CA LYS A 50 22.58 -19.41 -10.26
C LYS A 50 21.36 -19.61 -9.35
N ARG A 51 20.54 -20.62 -9.60
CA ARG A 51 19.41 -20.99 -8.74
C ARG A 51 19.87 -21.55 -7.41
N ARG A 52 20.89 -22.42 -7.39
CA ARG A 52 21.52 -22.88 -6.15
C ARG A 52 22.10 -21.72 -5.34
N MET A 53 22.73 -20.73 -6.00
CA MET A 53 23.20 -19.52 -5.33
C MET A 53 22.04 -18.68 -4.75
N LEU A 54 20.92 -18.56 -5.47
CA LEU A 54 19.73 -17.89 -4.95
C LEU A 54 19.20 -18.58 -3.69
N LEU A 55 19.13 -19.91 -3.68
CA LEU A 55 18.69 -20.67 -2.51
C LEU A 55 19.63 -20.52 -1.32
N ALA A 56 20.94 -20.58 -1.56
CA ALA A 56 21.94 -20.40 -0.51
C ALA A 56 21.93 -18.97 0.07
N GLY A 57 21.62 -17.96 -0.75
CA GLY A 57 21.51 -16.56 -0.35
C GLY A 57 20.07 -16.14 -0.02
N PRO A 58 19.37 -15.42 -0.93
CA PRO A 58 18.01 -14.93 -0.67
C PRO A 58 16.99 -15.98 -0.21
N GLY A 59 17.01 -17.21 -0.74
CA GLY A 59 16.05 -18.25 -0.36
C GLY A 59 16.20 -18.76 1.07
N SER A 60 17.42 -18.77 1.59
CA SER A 60 17.71 -19.15 2.98
C SER A 60 17.45 -18.01 3.97
N ASN A 61 17.17 -16.81 3.46
CA ASN A 61 17.13 -15.60 4.25
C ASN A 61 15.76 -15.36 4.92
N ALA A 62 15.75 -15.16 6.24
CA ALA A 62 14.52 -15.00 7.02
C ALA A 62 13.61 -13.86 6.52
N ALA A 63 14.17 -12.77 6.03
CA ALA A 63 13.38 -11.65 5.57
C ALA A 63 12.75 -11.86 4.19
N PHE A 64 13.46 -12.53 3.29
CA PHE A 64 12.87 -12.98 2.04
C PHE A 64 11.80 -14.04 2.30
N ARG A 65 11.99 -14.96 3.25
CA ARG A 65 10.93 -15.89 3.67
C ARG A 65 9.72 -15.17 4.27
N PHE A 66 9.93 -14.15 5.12
CA PHE A 66 8.83 -13.34 5.65
C PHE A 66 7.99 -12.72 4.54
N LEU A 67 8.64 -12.13 3.53
CA LEU A 67 7.96 -11.40 2.46
C LEU A 67 7.39 -12.33 1.37
N LEU A 68 8.15 -13.33 0.94
CA LEU A 68 7.87 -14.10 -0.27
C LEU A 68 7.43 -15.53 0.03
N GLY A 69 7.53 -15.98 1.29
CA GLY A 69 7.35 -17.36 1.67
C GLY A 69 8.60 -18.21 1.43
N PRO A 70 8.56 -19.50 1.76
CA PRO A 70 9.61 -20.45 1.41
C PRO A 70 9.77 -20.59 -0.11
N VAL A 71 10.98 -20.94 -0.55
CA VAL A 71 11.23 -21.24 -1.97
C VAL A 71 10.97 -22.73 -2.20
N ASP A 72 9.80 -23.05 -2.73
CA ASP A 72 9.43 -24.41 -3.09
C ASP A 72 9.71 -24.67 -4.58
N GLY A 73 10.03 -25.91 -4.95
CA GLY A 73 10.22 -26.29 -6.36
C GLY A 73 11.38 -25.60 -7.08
N ALA A 74 12.44 -25.23 -6.35
CA ALA A 74 13.50 -24.34 -6.82
C ALA A 74 14.29 -24.79 -8.07
N ASP A 75 14.15 -26.07 -8.45
CA ASP A 75 14.67 -26.64 -9.70
C ASP A 75 13.87 -26.21 -10.93
N SER A 76 12.79 -25.44 -10.77
CA SER A 76 12.00 -24.84 -11.84
C SER A 76 12.15 -23.32 -11.87
N THR A 77 12.37 -22.74 -13.05
CA THR A 77 12.38 -21.29 -13.25
C THR A 77 10.98 -20.69 -13.08
N ALA A 78 9.93 -21.45 -13.43
CA ALA A 78 8.55 -21.07 -13.19
C ALA A 78 8.23 -21.00 -11.69
N ALA A 79 8.74 -21.94 -10.89
CA ALA A 79 8.58 -21.91 -9.43
C ALA A 79 9.21 -20.65 -8.82
N LEU A 80 10.40 -20.25 -9.29
CA LEU A 80 11.04 -19.01 -8.83
C LEU A 80 10.27 -17.76 -9.24
N ALA A 81 9.63 -17.76 -10.41
CA ALA A 81 8.75 -16.67 -10.82
C ALA A 81 7.51 -16.59 -9.93
N VAL A 82 6.89 -17.74 -9.59
CA VAL A 82 5.79 -17.84 -8.63
C VAL A 82 6.23 -17.38 -7.25
N TRP A 83 7.38 -17.81 -6.74
CA TRP A 83 7.90 -17.35 -5.44
C TRP A 83 8.12 -15.83 -5.42
N ARG A 84 8.69 -15.27 -6.50
CA ARG A 84 9.06 -13.85 -6.54
C ARG A 84 7.85 -12.92 -6.63
N ALA A 85 6.84 -13.27 -7.43
CA ALA A 85 5.65 -12.44 -7.65
C ALA A 85 4.44 -12.88 -6.81
N GLY A 86 4.34 -14.17 -6.50
CA GLY A 86 3.15 -14.92 -6.12
C GLY A 86 2.36 -14.29 -5.00
N LEU A 87 2.81 -14.49 -3.76
CA LEU A 87 2.04 -14.11 -2.56
C LEU A 87 1.72 -12.61 -2.49
N PHE A 88 2.63 -11.76 -2.96
CA PHE A 88 2.39 -10.32 -3.03
C PHE A 88 1.27 -10.00 -4.03
N MET A 89 1.31 -10.57 -5.24
CA MET A 89 0.25 -10.39 -6.24
C MET A 89 -1.06 -11.07 -5.84
N VAL A 90 -1.03 -12.23 -5.18
CA VAL A 90 -2.23 -12.89 -4.62
C VAL A 90 -2.91 -11.98 -3.60
N THR A 91 -2.13 -11.37 -2.71
CA THR A 91 -2.63 -10.43 -1.70
C THR A 91 -3.16 -9.15 -2.34
N ALA A 92 -2.46 -8.61 -3.35
CA ALA A 92 -2.93 -7.46 -4.10
C ALA A 92 -4.26 -7.75 -4.81
N LEU A 93 -4.40 -8.93 -5.43
CA LEU A 93 -5.66 -9.37 -6.05
C LEU A 93 -6.77 -9.50 -5.00
N ALA A 94 -6.48 -10.07 -3.83
CA ALA A 94 -7.43 -10.16 -2.72
C ALA A 94 -7.94 -8.78 -2.29
N VAL A 95 -7.06 -7.78 -2.16
CA VAL A 95 -7.45 -6.39 -1.87
C VAL A 95 -8.30 -5.82 -2.99
N VAL A 96 -7.92 -5.99 -4.26
CA VAL A 96 -8.70 -5.50 -5.41
C VAL A 96 -10.08 -6.15 -5.49
N ALA A 97 -10.18 -7.45 -5.22
CA ALA A 97 -11.43 -8.18 -5.16
C ALA A 97 -12.34 -7.62 -4.06
N ALA A 98 -11.80 -7.38 -2.86
CA ALA A 98 -12.53 -6.78 -1.75
C ALA A 98 -13.03 -5.36 -2.08
N LEU A 99 -12.17 -4.50 -2.65
CA LEU A 99 -12.55 -3.14 -3.05
C LEU A 99 -13.64 -3.14 -4.14
N THR A 100 -13.56 -4.07 -5.10
CA THR A 100 -14.57 -4.24 -6.15
C THR A 100 -15.93 -4.63 -5.57
N VAL A 101 -15.96 -5.59 -4.63
CA VAL A 101 -17.19 -5.98 -3.94
C VAL A 101 -17.82 -4.81 -3.20
N VAL A 102 -17.04 -4.08 -2.38
CA VAL A 102 -17.57 -2.96 -1.59
C VAL A 102 -18.07 -1.83 -2.50
N ARG A 103 -17.39 -1.58 -3.62
CA ARG A 103 -17.78 -0.58 -4.63
C ARG A 103 -19.15 -0.86 -5.25
N HIS A 104 -19.51 -2.13 -5.45
CA HIS A 104 -20.79 -2.53 -6.05
C HIS A 104 -21.83 -2.99 -5.04
N THR A 105 -21.54 -2.88 -3.74
CA THR A 105 -22.48 -3.18 -2.65
C THR A 105 -22.66 -1.96 -1.75
N ARG A 106 -21.86 -1.86 -0.67
CA ARG A 106 -21.98 -0.80 0.34
C ARG A 106 -21.89 0.62 -0.24
N LYS A 107 -21.07 0.82 -1.28
CA LYS A 107 -20.97 2.14 -1.91
C LYS A 107 -22.23 2.51 -2.70
N GLU A 108 -22.87 1.55 -3.37
CA GLU A 108 -24.14 1.80 -4.06
C GLU A 108 -25.28 2.06 -3.07
N GLU A 109 -25.26 1.39 -1.91
CA GLU A 109 -26.19 1.64 -0.82
C GLU A 109 -25.96 3.03 -0.18
N GLU A 110 -24.70 3.41 0.10
CA GLU A 110 -24.33 4.73 0.63
C GLU A 110 -24.70 5.88 -0.32
N LEU A 111 -24.66 5.65 -1.63
CA LEU A 111 -25.05 6.64 -2.64
C LEU A 111 -26.57 6.68 -2.91
N GLY A 112 -27.39 5.88 -2.20
CA GLY A 112 -28.83 5.79 -2.40
C GLY A 112 -29.28 5.08 -3.69
N ARG A 113 -28.33 4.64 -4.54
CA ARG A 113 -28.64 3.94 -5.80
C ARG A 113 -29.21 2.55 -5.55
N GLY A 114 -28.76 1.90 -4.47
CA GLY A 114 -29.29 0.60 -4.05
C GLY A 114 -30.79 0.61 -3.76
N GLU A 115 -31.32 1.73 -3.23
CA GLU A 115 -32.75 1.90 -2.95
C GLU A 115 -33.57 1.94 -4.23
N LEU A 116 -33.11 2.70 -5.23
CA LEU A 116 -33.75 2.81 -6.54
C LEU A 116 -33.77 1.47 -7.30
N ILE A 117 -32.73 0.64 -7.11
CA ILE A 117 -32.68 -0.70 -7.71
C ILE A 117 -33.65 -1.65 -6.99
N ARG A 118 -33.69 -1.59 -5.65
CA ARG A 118 -34.58 -2.42 -4.82
C ARG A 118 -36.05 -2.04 -4.91
N SER A 119 -36.40 -0.83 -5.35
CA SER A 119 -37.78 -0.45 -5.62
C SER A 119 -38.32 -1.04 -6.94
N ALA A 120 -37.43 -1.49 -7.84
CA ALA A 120 -37.80 -2.29 -9.00
C ALA A 120 -38.01 -3.77 -8.60
N VAL A 121 -38.45 -4.60 -9.55
CA VAL A 121 -38.64 -6.05 -9.35
C VAL A 121 -37.29 -6.79 -9.27
N THR A 122 -36.42 -6.44 -8.33
CA THR A 122 -35.11 -7.06 -8.11
C THR A 122 -35.07 -7.76 -6.77
N GLY A 123 -34.45 -8.94 -6.73
CA GLY A 123 -34.34 -9.70 -5.49
C GLY A 123 -33.42 -9.00 -4.48
N PRO A 124 -33.67 -9.13 -3.16
CA PRO A 124 -32.86 -8.47 -2.12
C PRO A 124 -31.38 -8.87 -2.13
N LEU A 125 -31.03 -10.05 -2.66
CA LEU A 125 -29.65 -10.54 -2.80
C LEU A 125 -29.10 -10.38 -4.22
N ALA A 126 -29.88 -9.84 -5.17
CA ALA A 126 -29.47 -9.76 -6.57
C ALA A 126 -28.26 -8.83 -6.78
N GLY A 127 -28.21 -7.69 -6.06
CA GLY A 127 -27.08 -6.76 -6.09
C GLY A 127 -25.77 -7.37 -5.57
N PRO A 128 -25.75 -7.88 -4.32
CA PRO A 128 -24.59 -8.60 -3.78
C PRO A 128 -24.14 -9.76 -4.67
N ALA A 129 -25.08 -10.59 -5.16
CA ALA A 129 -24.76 -11.70 -6.07
C ALA A 129 -24.12 -11.22 -7.38
N ALA A 130 -24.62 -10.12 -7.96
CA ALA A 130 -24.04 -9.55 -9.17
C ALA A 130 -22.60 -9.05 -8.96
N ALA A 131 -22.36 -8.36 -7.84
CA ALA A 131 -21.02 -7.93 -7.45
C ALA A 131 -20.08 -9.15 -7.27
N THR A 132 -20.56 -10.21 -6.62
CA THR A 132 -19.81 -11.46 -6.44
C THR A 132 -19.45 -12.12 -7.76
N VAL A 133 -20.39 -12.25 -8.70
CA VAL A 133 -20.15 -12.87 -10.01
C VAL A 133 -19.10 -12.08 -10.79
N VAL A 134 -19.21 -10.76 -10.85
CA VAL A 134 -18.22 -9.94 -11.58
C VAL A 134 -16.83 -10.02 -10.93
N THR A 135 -16.76 -10.01 -9.60
CA THR A 135 -15.48 -10.20 -8.89
C THR A 135 -14.92 -11.60 -9.10
N ALA A 136 -15.74 -12.64 -9.11
CA ALA A 136 -15.30 -14.01 -9.40
C ALA A 136 -14.71 -14.13 -10.81
N VAL A 137 -15.33 -13.50 -11.81
CA VAL A 137 -14.81 -13.43 -13.18
C VAL A 137 -13.48 -12.68 -13.21
N LEU A 138 -13.37 -11.53 -12.51
CA LEU A 138 -12.09 -10.81 -12.40
C LEU A 138 -10.99 -11.71 -11.83
N CYS A 139 -11.25 -12.38 -10.70
CA CYS A 139 -10.29 -13.27 -10.06
C CYS A 139 -9.88 -14.43 -10.99
N ALA A 140 -10.84 -15.05 -11.68
CA ALA A 140 -10.57 -16.12 -12.62
C ALA A 140 -9.74 -15.65 -13.83
N VAL A 141 -10.07 -14.49 -14.41
CA VAL A 141 -9.32 -13.93 -15.55
C VAL A 141 -7.89 -13.55 -15.16
N VAL A 142 -7.70 -12.94 -13.98
CA VAL A 142 -6.34 -12.69 -13.46
C VAL A 142 -5.61 -14.00 -13.22
N ALA A 143 -6.23 -14.98 -12.57
CA ALA A 143 -5.64 -16.28 -12.30
C ALA A 143 -5.19 -17.01 -13.59
N VAL A 144 -6.03 -17.00 -14.64
CA VAL A 144 -5.68 -17.53 -15.97
C VAL A 144 -4.50 -16.76 -16.56
N GLY A 145 -4.50 -15.43 -16.48
CA GLY A 145 -3.39 -14.61 -16.98
C GLY A 145 -2.07 -14.88 -16.24
N MET A 146 -2.12 -15.03 -14.91
CA MET A 146 -0.95 -15.33 -14.08
C MET A 146 -0.37 -16.71 -14.41
N ALA A 147 -1.22 -17.74 -14.58
CA ALA A 147 -0.80 -19.07 -15.00
C ALA A 147 -0.26 -19.07 -16.44
N ALA A 148 -0.94 -18.40 -17.39
CA ALA A 148 -0.54 -18.38 -18.79
C ALA A 148 0.84 -17.76 -19.02
N VAL A 149 1.23 -16.76 -18.21
CA VAL A 149 2.58 -16.15 -18.25
C VAL A 149 3.69 -17.17 -17.95
N LEU A 150 3.40 -18.24 -17.20
CA LEU A 150 4.37 -19.25 -16.80
C LEU A 150 4.52 -20.38 -17.81
N LEU A 151 3.61 -20.52 -18.77
CA LEU A 151 3.67 -21.57 -19.82
C LEU A 151 5.04 -21.68 -20.51
N PRO A 152 5.75 -20.58 -20.87
CA PRO A 152 7.07 -20.68 -21.50
C PRO A 152 8.17 -21.19 -20.56
N LEU A 153 7.95 -21.13 -19.24
CA LEU A 153 8.91 -21.54 -18.20
C LEU A 153 8.60 -22.93 -17.61
N ASP A 154 7.40 -23.45 -17.86
CA ASP A 154 6.83 -24.65 -17.24
C ASP A 154 7.53 -25.96 -17.67
N GLY A 155 8.32 -25.95 -18.74
CA GLY A 155 8.95 -27.15 -19.29
C GLY A 155 7.97 -28.14 -19.96
N GLY A 156 6.65 -27.94 -19.76
CA GLY A 156 5.57 -28.42 -20.62
C GLY A 156 5.06 -29.84 -20.40
N THR A 157 5.38 -30.48 -19.26
CA THR A 157 5.05 -31.90 -19.06
C THR A 157 3.81 -32.18 -18.21
N GLU A 158 3.37 -31.26 -17.35
CA GLU A 158 2.22 -31.49 -16.44
C GLU A 158 1.32 -30.26 -16.26
N PRO A 159 -0.01 -30.37 -16.37
CA PRO A 159 -0.92 -29.22 -16.23
C PRO A 159 -1.21 -28.83 -14.76
N ILE A 160 -0.84 -29.68 -13.80
CA ILE A 160 -1.19 -29.54 -12.38
C ILE A 160 -0.60 -28.25 -11.76
N PRO A 161 0.68 -27.90 -11.98
CA PRO A 161 1.27 -26.69 -11.38
C PRO A 161 0.59 -25.40 -11.85
N LEU A 162 0.27 -25.31 -13.14
CA LEU A 162 -0.47 -24.15 -13.69
C LEU A 162 -1.88 -24.06 -13.11
N PHE A 163 -2.54 -25.20 -12.90
CA PHE A 163 -3.84 -25.24 -12.22
C PHE A 163 -3.72 -24.85 -10.73
N ALA A 164 -2.65 -25.25 -10.06
CA ALA A 164 -2.36 -24.82 -8.69
C ALA A 164 -2.16 -23.30 -8.60
N VAL A 165 -1.44 -22.68 -9.55
CA VAL A 165 -1.37 -21.21 -9.67
C VAL A 165 -2.76 -20.61 -9.88
N PHE A 166 -3.58 -21.17 -10.77
CA PHE A 166 -4.95 -20.70 -10.97
C PHE A 166 -5.75 -20.72 -9.66
N CYS A 167 -5.73 -21.85 -8.94
CA CYS A 167 -6.42 -22.00 -7.65
C CYS A 167 -5.91 -21.01 -6.61
N GLN A 168 -4.60 -20.77 -6.55
CA GLN A 168 -3.97 -19.83 -5.61
C GLN A 168 -4.51 -18.40 -5.76
N TYR A 169 -4.66 -17.90 -6.99
CA TYR A 169 -5.21 -16.58 -7.24
C TYR A 169 -6.75 -16.55 -7.15
N ALA A 170 -7.43 -17.49 -7.80
CA ALA A 170 -8.88 -17.48 -7.91
C ALA A 170 -9.57 -17.69 -6.55
N CYS A 171 -9.16 -18.72 -5.81
CA CYS A 171 -9.80 -19.07 -4.54
C CYS A 171 -9.51 -18.02 -3.46
N THR A 172 -8.30 -17.47 -3.39
CA THR A 172 -7.95 -16.44 -2.41
C THR A 172 -8.62 -15.10 -2.72
N GLY A 173 -8.75 -14.74 -4.00
CA GLY A 173 -9.57 -13.61 -4.42
C GLY A 173 -11.05 -13.76 -4.05
N LEU A 174 -11.61 -14.97 -4.18
CA LEU A 174 -12.98 -15.28 -3.73
C LEU A 174 -13.12 -15.21 -2.20
N ALA A 175 -12.16 -15.76 -1.44
CA ALA A 175 -12.15 -15.65 0.01
C ALA A 175 -12.21 -14.17 0.46
N ALA A 176 -11.39 -13.32 -0.16
CA ALA A 176 -11.39 -11.88 0.08
C ALA A 176 -12.70 -11.19 -0.33
N ALA A 177 -13.32 -11.63 -1.43
CA ALA A 177 -14.65 -11.17 -1.84
C ALA A 177 -15.72 -11.52 -0.77
N GLY A 178 -15.66 -12.71 -0.19
CA GLY A 178 -16.53 -13.14 0.91
C GLY A 178 -16.36 -12.27 2.16
N VAL A 179 -15.12 -12.05 2.59
CA VAL A 179 -14.79 -11.14 3.71
C VAL A 179 -15.33 -9.73 3.45
N ALA A 180 -15.19 -9.23 2.24
CA ALA A 180 -15.67 -7.90 1.85
C ALA A 180 -17.21 -7.80 1.83
N LEU A 181 -17.92 -8.85 1.41
CA LEU A 181 -19.39 -8.90 1.50
C LEU A 181 -19.86 -8.79 2.95
N LEU A 182 -19.21 -9.50 3.86
CA LEU A 182 -19.53 -9.46 5.28
C LEU A 182 -19.18 -8.09 5.88
N ALA A 183 -18.00 -7.56 5.57
CA ALA A 183 -17.58 -6.22 5.97
C ALA A 183 -18.55 -5.13 5.48
N ALA A 184 -19.11 -5.28 4.29
CA ALA A 184 -20.13 -4.39 3.74
C ALA A 184 -21.46 -4.41 4.51
N GLN A 185 -21.78 -5.49 5.22
CA GLN A 185 -22.95 -5.53 6.11
C GLN A 185 -22.64 -4.98 7.51
N VAL A 186 -21.40 -5.19 7.99
CA VAL A 186 -20.96 -4.71 9.30
C VAL A 186 -20.82 -3.19 9.32
N ALA A 187 -20.27 -2.62 8.25
CA ALA A 187 -19.97 -1.20 8.13
C ALA A 187 -21.17 -0.38 7.66
N THR A 188 -21.23 0.88 8.11
CA THR A 188 -22.22 1.87 7.67
C THR A 188 -21.79 2.65 6.43
N THR A 189 -20.49 2.68 6.14
CA THR A 189 -19.92 3.36 4.96
C THR A 189 -19.00 2.43 4.19
N ALA A 190 -18.88 2.66 2.89
CA ALA A 190 -17.96 1.93 2.02
C ALA A 190 -16.51 2.10 2.47
N HIS A 191 -16.17 3.26 3.04
CA HIS A 191 -14.85 3.53 3.58
C HIS A 191 -14.50 2.61 4.76
N ILE A 192 -15.43 2.43 5.71
CA ILE A 192 -15.23 1.52 6.85
C ILE A 192 -15.21 0.06 6.35
N ALA A 193 -16.08 -0.31 5.41
CA ALA A 193 -16.09 -1.66 4.83
C ALA A 193 -14.75 -2.01 4.17
N ASN A 194 -14.22 -1.11 3.35
CA ASN A 194 -12.91 -1.28 2.69
C ASN A 194 -11.78 -1.41 3.72
N ARG A 195 -11.80 -0.61 4.79
CA ARG A 195 -10.79 -0.70 5.86
C ARG A 195 -10.85 -2.03 6.59
N LEU A 196 -12.04 -2.50 6.96
CA LEU A 196 -12.20 -3.80 7.63
C LEU A 196 -11.67 -4.94 6.76
N ALA A 197 -12.07 -4.97 5.47
CA ALA A 197 -11.61 -6.00 4.55
C ALA A 197 -10.07 -5.93 4.34
N ALA A 198 -9.53 -4.73 4.14
CA ALA A 198 -8.08 -4.54 3.96
C ALA A 198 -7.30 -4.96 5.21
N VAL A 199 -7.76 -4.63 6.42
CA VAL A 199 -7.12 -5.05 7.67
C VAL A 199 -7.08 -6.58 7.77
N VAL A 200 -8.21 -7.27 7.53
CA VAL A 200 -8.24 -8.74 7.58
C VAL A 200 -7.24 -9.36 6.59
N ILE A 201 -7.20 -8.87 5.35
CA ILE A 201 -6.33 -9.42 4.30
C ILE A 201 -4.85 -9.12 4.59
N LEU A 202 -4.52 -7.86 4.91
CA LEU A 202 -3.13 -7.44 5.12
C LEU A 202 -2.55 -7.99 6.43
N SER A 203 -3.34 -8.04 7.51
CA SER A 203 -2.93 -8.73 8.73
C SER A 203 -2.72 -10.22 8.46
N GLY A 204 -3.53 -10.83 7.59
CA GLY A 204 -3.33 -12.20 7.14
C GLY A 204 -1.98 -12.45 6.48
N TYR A 205 -1.57 -11.55 5.58
CA TYR A 205 -0.25 -11.60 4.93
C TYR A 205 0.92 -11.47 5.92
N LEU A 206 0.79 -10.60 6.93
CA LEU A 206 1.81 -10.42 7.97
C LEU A 206 1.89 -11.62 8.91
N LEU A 207 0.74 -12.15 9.36
CA LEU A 207 0.69 -13.34 10.21
C LEU A 207 1.29 -14.56 9.52
N ARG A 208 1.04 -14.73 8.22
CA ARG A 208 1.71 -15.73 7.39
C ARG A 208 3.23 -15.52 7.40
N GLY A 209 3.73 -14.32 7.13
CA GLY A 209 5.17 -14.04 7.18
C GLY A 209 5.83 -14.35 8.53
N VAL A 210 5.12 -14.10 9.64
CA VAL A 210 5.57 -14.53 10.99
C VAL A 210 5.64 -16.05 11.09
N ALA A 211 4.66 -16.76 10.54
CA ALA A 211 4.61 -18.23 10.52
C ALA A 211 5.78 -18.87 9.77
N ASP A 212 6.39 -18.16 8.83
CA ASP A 212 7.50 -18.67 7.99
C ASP A 212 8.87 -18.35 8.56
N THR A 213 8.92 -17.44 9.54
CA THR A 213 10.17 -16.94 10.12
C THR A 213 10.38 -17.30 11.57
N VAL A 214 9.31 -17.50 12.33
CA VAL A 214 9.39 -17.80 13.77
C VAL A 214 9.12 -19.29 13.99
N ASP A 215 10.14 -20.00 14.45
CA ASP A 215 10.05 -21.43 14.76
C ASP A 215 8.94 -21.70 15.79
N GLY A 216 8.11 -22.72 15.52
CA GLY A 216 6.96 -23.08 16.35
C GLY A 216 5.66 -22.30 16.09
N TRP A 217 5.68 -21.27 15.23
CA TRP A 217 4.50 -20.45 14.90
C TRP A 217 3.83 -20.83 13.57
N GLY A 218 4.20 -21.95 12.96
CA GLY A 218 3.63 -22.41 11.68
C GLY A 218 2.10 -22.56 11.66
N TRP A 219 1.47 -22.72 12.82
CA TRP A 219 0.00 -22.75 12.95
C TRP A 219 -0.68 -21.47 12.46
N LEU A 220 0.02 -20.33 12.44
CA LEU A 220 -0.50 -19.06 11.93
C LEU A 220 -0.85 -19.11 10.43
N ARG A 221 -0.21 -19.98 9.63
CA ARG A 221 -0.55 -20.17 8.20
C ARG A 221 -1.99 -20.65 8.02
N TRP A 222 -2.52 -21.39 8.99
CA TRP A 222 -3.88 -21.93 8.95
C TRP A 222 -4.97 -20.93 9.31
N VAL A 223 -4.63 -19.75 9.83
CA VAL A 223 -5.60 -18.74 10.27
C VAL A 223 -6.03 -17.82 9.13
N THR A 224 -5.30 -17.81 8.01
CA THR A 224 -5.45 -16.77 7.00
C THR A 224 -5.55 -17.36 5.59
N PRO A 225 -6.40 -16.80 4.70
CA PRO A 225 -6.49 -17.27 3.32
C PRO A 225 -5.19 -17.03 2.53
N ILE A 226 -4.33 -16.13 3.01
CA ILE A 226 -3.02 -15.87 2.41
C ILE A 226 -2.02 -16.98 2.77
N GLY A 227 -2.09 -17.53 3.98
CA GLY A 227 -1.32 -18.73 4.35
C GLY A 227 -1.83 -19.98 3.64
N TRP A 228 -3.15 -20.11 3.44
CA TRP A 228 -3.70 -21.18 2.61
C TRP A 228 -3.22 -21.10 1.15
N ALA A 229 -3.13 -19.88 0.59
CA ALA A 229 -2.55 -19.69 -0.73
C ALA A 229 -1.08 -20.12 -0.82
N GLU A 230 -0.30 -19.91 0.24
CA GLU A 230 1.10 -20.38 0.30
C GLU A 230 1.17 -21.90 0.30
N MET A 231 0.36 -22.57 1.13
CA MET A 231 0.34 -24.03 1.27
C MET A 231 -0.08 -24.78 -0.01
N ILE A 232 -0.56 -24.08 -1.05
CA ILE A 232 -0.81 -24.71 -2.35
C ILE A 232 0.49 -25.12 -3.04
N GLU A 233 1.59 -24.40 -2.77
CA GLU A 233 2.93 -24.68 -3.29
C GLU A 233 2.94 -25.04 -4.79
N PRO A 234 2.52 -24.13 -5.70
CA PRO A 234 2.58 -24.41 -7.13
C PRO A 234 4.01 -24.68 -7.57
N TYR A 235 4.22 -25.74 -8.36
CA TYR A 235 5.54 -26.29 -8.73
C TYR A 235 6.33 -26.95 -7.59
N GLY A 236 5.77 -26.99 -6.38
CA GLY A 236 6.22 -27.81 -5.26
C GLY A 236 5.28 -29.00 -5.06
N ALA A 237 4.57 -29.04 -3.93
CA ALA A 237 3.59 -30.10 -3.64
C ALA A 237 2.32 -30.02 -4.49
N ASN A 238 1.95 -28.84 -5.01
CA ASN A 238 0.70 -28.59 -5.74
C ASN A 238 -0.57 -29.01 -4.95
N ASP A 239 -0.59 -28.79 -3.63
CA ASP A 239 -1.71 -29.19 -2.78
C ASP A 239 -2.94 -28.29 -3.03
N LEU A 240 -4.04 -28.88 -3.49
CA LEU A 240 -5.26 -28.15 -3.79
C LEU A 240 -6.22 -28.07 -2.58
N LEU A 241 -5.93 -28.78 -1.49
CA LEU A 241 -6.78 -28.79 -0.31
C LEU A 241 -6.90 -27.40 0.35
N PRO A 242 -5.83 -26.58 0.49
CA PRO A 242 -5.95 -25.22 1.00
C PRO A 242 -6.83 -24.31 0.13
N ALA A 243 -6.91 -24.56 -1.18
CA ALA A 243 -7.81 -23.82 -2.08
C ALA A 243 -9.28 -24.07 -1.74
N LEU A 244 -9.63 -25.28 -1.28
CA LEU A 244 -10.97 -25.59 -0.78
C LEU A 244 -11.29 -24.80 0.49
N ALA A 245 -10.33 -24.62 1.41
CA ALA A 245 -10.52 -23.79 2.59
C ALA A 245 -10.86 -22.33 2.24
N CYS A 246 -10.19 -21.76 1.22
CA CYS A 246 -10.54 -20.45 0.67
C CYS A 246 -11.99 -20.40 0.13
N LEU A 247 -12.42 -21.44 -0.58
CA LEU A 247 -13.80 -21.54 -1.08
C LEU A 247 -14.83 -21.67 0.05
N VAL A 248 -14.54 -22.46 1.07
CA VAL A 248 -15.39 -22.61 2.26
C VAL A 248 -15.54 -21.26 2.97
N LEU A 249 -14.44 -20.53 3.18
CA LEU A 249 -14.47 -19.20 3.79
C LEU A 249 -15.33 -18.24 2.96
N PHE A 250 -15.18 -18.25 1.63
CA PHE A 250 -16.03 -17.46 0.75
C PHE A 250 -17.52 -17.79 0.92
N VAL A 251 -17.90 -19.06 0.88
CA VAL A 251 -19.30 -19.51 1.02
C VAL A 251 -19.87 -19.11 2.38
N VAL A 252 -19.11 -19.32 3.46
CA VAL A 252 -19.53 -18.97 4.82
C VAL A 252 -19.74 -17.46 4.97
N CYS A 253 -18.78 -16.64 4.54
CA CYS A 253 -18.91 -15.19 4.64
C CYS A 253 -20.00 -14.63 3.72
N ALA A 254 -20.15 -15.15 2.49
CA ALA A 254 -21.21 -14.75 1.58
C ALA A 254 -22.59 -15.14 2.11
N GLY A 255 -22.72 -16.34 2.69
CA GLY A 255 -23.94 -16.80 3.35
C GLY A 255 -24.31 -15.95 4.55
N ALA A 256 -23.34 -15.66 5.43
CA ALA A 256 -23.54 -14.76 6.57
C ALA A 256 -23.93 -13.34 6.12
N ALA A 257 -23.26 -12.80 5.08
CA ALA A 257 -23.60 -11.50 4.53
C ALA A 257 -25.01 -11.48 3.94
N GLY A 258 -25.42 -12.53 3.23
CA GLY A 258 -26.78 -12.69 2.71
C GLY A 258 -27.81 -12.78 3.83
N TRP A 259 -27.55 -13.55 4.87
CA TRP A 259 -28.42 -13.65 6.04
C TRP A 259 -28.60 -12.28 6.72
N VAL A 260 -27.52 -11.55 6.97
CA VAL A 260 -27.60 -10.19 7.53
C VAL A 260 -28.37 -9.25 6.60
N ALA A 261 -28.12 -9.29 5.29
CA ALA A 261 -28.78 -8.43 4.30
C ALA A 261 -30.30 -8.65 4.20
N LEU A 262 -30.80 -9.81 4.64
CA LEU A 262 -32.24 -10.14 4.68
C LEU A 262 -32.92 -9.72 5.99
N HIS A 263 -32.16 -9.54 7.07
CA HIS A 263 -32.70 -9.22 8.40
C HIS A 263 -32.43 -7.77 8.83
N ARG A 264 -31.56 -7.04 8.11
CA ARG A 264 -31.26 -5.63 8.38
C ARG A 264 -32.06 -4.68 7.49
N ASP A 265 -32.37 -3.52 8.05
CA ASP A 265 -32.87 -2.39 7.27
C ASP A 265 -31.81 -1.88 6.29
N LEU A 266 -32.29 -1.38 5.15
CA LEU A 266 -31.41 -0.77 4.17
C LEU A 266 -30.83 0.53 4.71
N GLY A 267 -29.55 0.78 4.45
CA GLY A 267 -28.80 1.91 4.96
C GLY A 267 -28.13 1.62 6.31
N ALA A 268 -28.68 0.71 7.12
CA ALA A 268 -28.15 0.34 8.42
C ALA A 268 -26.96 -0.61 8.30
N GLY A 269 -25.85 -0.31 8.97
CA GLY A 269 -24.77 -1.28 9.23
C GLY A 269 -24.90 -1.83 10.65
N ILE A 270 -24.34 -3.01 10.93
CA ILE A 270 -24.34 -3.60 12.29
C ILE A 270 -23.65 -2.66 13.28
N LEU A 271 -22.56 -2.00 12.85
CA LEU A 271 -21.89 -0.97 13.64
C LEU A 271 -22.63 0.36 13.52
N THR A 272 -23.55 0.62 14.43
CA THR A 272 -24.27 1.89 14.48
C THR A 272 -23.32 3.04 14.88
N PRO A 273 -23.35 4.20 14.18
CA PRO A 273 -22.58 5.35 14.59
C PRO A 273 -23.12 5.84 15.93
N ARG A 274 -22.27 5.90 16.96
CA ARG A 274 -22.67 6.48 18.24
C ARG A 274 -22.95 7.98 18.06
N PRO A 275 -23.99 8.55 18.70
CA PRO A 275 -24.13 9.99 18.81
C PRO A 275 -22.82 10.55 19.35
N GLY A 276 -22.29 11.58 18.70
CA GLY A 276 -21.11 12.28 19.21
C GLY A 276 -21.39 12.86 20.61
N PRO A 277 -20.34 13.20 21.38
CA PRO A 277 -20.52 13.87 22.67
C PRO A 277 -21.40 15.12 22.52
N ALA A 278 -22.33 15.34 23.47
CA ALA A 278 -23.24 16.49 23.44
C ALA A 278 -22.52 17.85 23.46
N HIS A 279 -21.30 17.88 24.01
CA HIS A 279 -20.44 19.06 24.05
C HIS A 279 -19.06 18.74 23.48
N ALA A 280 -18.55 19.62 22.63
CA ALA A 280 -17.21 19.51 22.05
C ALA A 280 -16.18 20.37 22.81
N GLY A 281 -15.96 20.07 24.10
CA GLY A 281 -15.05 20.86 24.96
C GLY A 281 -13.61 20.97 24.43
N HIS A 282 -13.16 20.01 23.62
CA HIS A 282 -11.80 19.95 23.06
C HIS A 282 -11.66 20.59 21.67
N LEU A 283 -12.71 21.17 21.07
CA LEU A 283 -12.68 21.80 19.75
C LEU A 283 -12.70 23.34 19.79
N GLY A 284 -12.33 23.93 20.92
CA GLY A 284 -12.35 25.39 21.11
C GLY A 284 -11.31 26.18 20.30
N SER A 285 -10.45 25.51 19.50
CA SER A 285 -9.43 26.17 18.69
C SER A 285 -9.35 25.61 17.27
N ILE A 286 -8.94 26.45 16.31
CA ILE A 286 -8.74 26.03 14.93
C ILE A 286 -7.66 24.94 14.81
N GLY A 287 -6.65 24.95 15.68
CA GLY A 287 -5.64 23.91 15.74
C GLY A 287 -6.24 22.55 16.12
N ALA A 288 -7.13 22.51 17.11
CA ALA A 288 -7.81 21.28 17.49
C ALA A 288 -8.74 20.75 16.39
N ILE A 289 -9.45 21.65 15.69
CA ILE A 289 -10.27 21.30 14.53
C ILE A 289 -9.40 20.72 13.41
N ALA A 290 -8.28 21.38 13.08
CA ALA A 290 -7.35 20.94 12.06
C ALA A 290 -6.74 19.57 12.40
N ILE A 291 -6.29 19.37 13.65
CA ILE A 291 -5.79 18.08 14.13
C ILE A 291 -6.88 17.02 13.96
N ARG A 292 -8.11 17.25 14.42
CA ARG A 292 -9.20 16.27 14.28
C ARG A 292 -9.51 15.94 12.82
N LEU A 293 -9.48 16.94 11.95
CA LEU A 293 -9.77 16.79 10.52
C LEU A 293 -8.71 15.91 9.82
N HIS A 294 -7.43 16.14 10.13
CA HIS A 294 -6.32 15.50 9.45
C HIS A 294 -5.77 14.26 10.17
N ALA A 295 -6.04 14.07 11.46
CA ALA A 295 -5.55 12.95 12.26
C ALA A 295 -5.86 11.57 11.63
N PRO A 296 -7.06 11.29 11.07
CA PRO A 296 -7.30 10.00 10.44
C PRO A 296 -6.41 9.74 9.22
N VAL A 297 -6.05 10.79 8.47
CA VAL A 297 -5.16 10.70 7.30
C VAL A 297 -3.70 10.58 7.76
N LEU A 298 -3.30 11.34 8.78
CA LEU A 298 -1.96 11.25 9.35
C LEU A 298 -1.72 9.85 9.94
N ALA A 299 -2.70 9.32 10.66
CA ALA A 299 -2.66 7.98 11.21
C ALA A 299 -2.46 6.92 10.12
N SER A 300 -3.13 7.04 8.97
CA SER A 300 -2.89 6.10 7.86
C SER A 300 -1.47 6.19 7.29
N TRP A 301 -0.88 7.39 7.23
CA TRP A 301 0.52 7.56 6.81
C TRP A 301 1.49 7.00 7.83
N VAL A 302 1.28 7.28 9.13
CA VAL A 302 2.09 6.74 10.23
C VAL A 302 2.05 5.21 10.23
N VAL A 303 0.86 4.62 10.08
CA VAL A 303 0.72 3.16 10.02
C VAL A 303 1.36 2.58 8.76
N GLY A 304 1.12 3.17 7.58
CA GLY A 304 1.67 2.67 6.32
C GLY A 304 3.19 2.74 6.26
N ILE A 305 3.76 3.92 6.53
CA ILE A 305 5.21 4.14 6.57
C ILE A 305 5.83 3.34 7.70
N GLY A 306 5.24 3.37 8.90
CA GLY A 306 5.74 2.64 10.07
C GLY A 306 5.76 1.14 9.83
N ALA A 307 4.67 0.54 9.31
CA ALA A 307 4.62 -0.89 9.02
C ALA A 307 5.65 -1.30 7.96
N TYR A 308 5.76 -0.55 6.86
CA TYR A 308 6.74 -0.85 5.82
C TYR A 308 8.18 -0.71 6.34
N ALA A 309 8.48 0.38 7.05
CA ALA A 309 9.79 0.61 7.64
C ALA A 309 10.15 -0.47 8.68
N LEU A 310 9.19 -0.91 9.49
CA LEU A 310 9.36 -2.04 10.42
C LEU A 310 9.78 -3.31 9.68
N ILE A 311 9.09 -3.65 8.59
CA ILE A 311 9.44 -4.80 7.76
C ILE A 311 10.85 -4.63 7.20
N ILE A 312 11.18 -3.50 6.58
CA ILE A 312 12.52 -3.21 6.05
C ILE A 312 13.60 -3.34 7.13
N GLY A 313 13.33 -2.84 8.34
CA GLY A 313 14.20 -3.00 9.49
C GLY A 313 14.44 -4.46 9.84
N PHE A 314 13.39 -5.27 9.83
CA PHE A 314 13.49 -6.72 10.05
C PHE A 314 14.36 -7.40 8.97
N ILE A 315 14.43 -6.85 7.75
CA ILE A 315 15.30 -7.31 6.65
C ILE A 315 16.76 -6.83 6.79
N GLN A 316 17.02 -5.83 7.61
CA GLN A 316 18.35 -5.21 7.65
C GLN A 316 19.50 -6.17 8.04
N PRO A 317 19.37 -7.06 9.06
CA PRO A 317 20.44 -8.02 9.39
C PRO A 317 20.73 -9.00 8.24
N SER A 318 19.69 -9.32 7.49
CA SER A 318 19.73 -10.21 6.34
C SER A 318 20.57 -9.65 5.19
N VAL A 319 20.50 -8.33 4.98
CA VAL A 319 21.35 -7.61 4.02
C VAL A 319 22.82 -7.69 4.40
N ALA A 320 23.14 -7.58 5.69
CA ALA A 320 24.50 -7.70 6.19
C ALA A 320 25.08 -9.11 5.97
N GLN A 321 24.27 -10.15 6.20
CA GLN A 321 24.65 -11.54 5.96
C GLN A 321 24.92 -11.82 4.47
N LEU A 322 24.04 -11.33 3.59
CA LEU A 322 24.22 -11.47 2.14
C LEU A 322 25.51 -10.80 1.63
N ALA A 323 25.87 -9.64 2.19
CA ALA A 323 27.12 -8.97 1.86
C ALA A 323 28.34 -9.79 2.33
N ALA A 324 28.31 -10.33 3.55
CA ALA A 324 29.41 -11.12 4.11
C ALA A 324 29.63 -12.45 3.36
N GLY A 325 28.56 -13.05 2.82
CA GLY A 325 28.64 -14.31 2.06
C GLY A 325 29.08 -14.17 0.61
N ASN A 326 29.28 -12.94 0.08
CA ASN A 326 29.59 -12.71 -1.32
C ASN A 326 30.90 -11.90 -1.49
N ALA A 327 31.97 -12.59 -1.90
CA ALA A 327 33.29 -12.00 -2.10
C ALA A 327 33.29 -10.87 -3.15
N GLN A 328 32.45 -10.97 -4.18
CA GLN A 328 32.36 -9.94 -5.24
C GLN A 328 31.73 -8.65 -4.71
N VAL A 329 30.67 -8.77 -3.90
CA VAL A 329 30.03 -7.63 -3.24
C VAL A 329 30.97 -6.98 -2.24
N THR A 330 31.70 -7.78 -1.47
CA THR A 330 32.70 -7.30 -0.51
C THR A 330 33.85 -6.55 -1.21
N GLU A 331 34.29 -7.05 -2.36
CA GLU A 331 35.34 -6.42 -3.16
C GLU A 331 34.87 -5.12 -3.83
N MET A 332 33.64 -5.08 -4.36
CA MET A 332 33.03 -3.84 -4.87
C MET A 332 32.92 -2.76 -3.78
N LEU A 333 32.54 -3.15 -2.56
CA LEU A 333 32.49 -2.23 -1.41
C LEU A 333 33.89 -1.74 -1.03
N ARG A 334 34.90 -2.62 -1.00
CA ARG A 334 36.30 -2.22 -0.77
C ARG A 334 36.82 -1.23 -1.81
N GLN A 335 36.52 -1.46 -3.08
CA GLN A 335 36.97 -0.61 -4.19
C GLN A 335 36.29 0.77 -4.18
N SER A 336 35.10 0.89 -3.61
CA SER A 336 34.39 2.17 -3.47
C SER A 336 35.07 3.16 -2.51
N GLY A 337 36.01 2.70 -1.67
CA GLY A 337 36.75 3.54 -0.71
C GLY A 337 35.91 4.16 0.41
N ALA A 338 34.59 3.96 0.42
CA ALA A 338 33.69 4.41 1.47
C ALA A 338 33.81 3.49 2.69
N ALA A 339 33.85 4.07 3.89
CA ALA A 339 33.75 3.31 5.15
C ALA A 339 32.35 2.69 5.37
N ALA A 340 31.46 2.79 4.38
CA ALA A 340 30.07 2.39 4.44
C ALA A 340 29.87 0.91 4.10
N THR A 341 29.00 0.27 4.86
CA THR A 341 28.56 -1.09 4.58
C THR A 341 27.41 -1.08 3.56
N LEU A 342 27.17 -2.22 2.89
CA LEU A 342 25.99 -2.39 2.05
C LEU A 342 24.69 -2.13 2.82
N THR A 343 24.70 -2.45 4.12
CA THR A 343 23.61 -2.15 5.06
C THR A 343 23.37 -0.65 5.19
N ASP A 344 24.42 0.17 5.24
CA ASP A 344 24.28 1.64 5.34
C ASP A 344 23.67 2.22 4.07
N LEU A 345 24.10 1.74 2.90
CA LEU A 345 23.52 2.12 1.61
C LEU A 345 22.05 1.70 1.49
N PHE A 346 21.74 0.48 1.92
CA PHE A 346 20.38 -0.04 1.98
C PHE A 346 19.48 0.83 2.87
N VAL A 347 19.93 1.12 4.10
CA VAL A 347 19.23 1.96 5.07
C VAL A 347 18.97 3.36 4.52
N PHE A 348 20.01 4.02 3.98
CA PHE A 348 19.87 5.35 3.38
C PHE A 348 18.87 5.33 2.22
N THR A 349 19.00 4.36 1.30
CA THR A 349 18.13 4.26 0.13
C THR A 349 16.67 4.06 0.54
N MET A 350 16.40 3.12 1.46
CA MET A 350 15.04 2.85 1.92
C MET A 350 14.42 4.04 2.66
N LEU A 351 15.19 4.74 3.49
CA LEU A 351 14.71 5.94 4.17
C LEU A 351 14.50 7.11 3.21
N SER A 352 15.30 7.24 2.15
CA SER A 352 15.07 8.24 1.10
C SER A 352 13.75 7.99 0.35
N LEU A 353 13.44 6.73 0.02
CA LEU A 353 12.16 6.34 -0.59
C LEU A 353 10.98 6.61 0.34
N LEU A 354 11.13 6.31 1.64
CA LEU A 354 10.10 6.58 2.65
C LEU A 354 9.92 8.07 2.92
N ALA A 355 10.97 8.89 2.80
CA ALA A 355 10.88 10.33 2.88
C ALA A 355 10.15 10.94 1.66
N VAL A 356 10.39 10.43 0.45
CA VAL A 356 9.57 10.79 -0.71
C VAL A 356 8.11 10.40 -0.50
N ALA A 357 7.84 9.19 0.01
CA ALA A 357 6.48 8.77 0.35
C ALA A 357 5.83 9.71 1.38
N ALA A 358 6.57 10.13 2.41
CA ALA A 358 6.11 11.08 3.43
C ALA A 358 5.65 12.42 2.85
N CYS A 359 6.16 12.85 1.68
CA CYS A 359 5.66 14.05 1.00
C CYS A 359 4.16 13.95 0.66
N GLY A 360 3.64 12.74 0.45
CA GLY A 360 2.22 12.50 0.20
C GLY A 360 1.29 12.96 1.32
N TRP A 361 1.79 13.11 2.56
CA TRP A 361 1.03 13.73 3.66
C TRP A 361 0.61 15.17 3.32
N SER A 362 1.56 15.98 2.86
CA SER A 362 1.33 17.39 2.55
C SER A 362 0.34 17.57 1.38
N VAL A 363 0.44 16.69 0.37
CA VAL A 363 -0.48 16.68 -0.77
C VAL A 363 -1.89 16.30 -0.32
N ASN A 364 -2.05 15.23 0.47
CA ASN A 364 -3.36 14.85 1.02
C ASN A 364 -3.95 15.92 1.93
N LEU A 365 -3.11 16.60 2.72
CA LEU A 365 -3.54 17.73 3.55
C LEU A 365 -4.11 18.83 2.67
N ALA A 366 -3.40 19.23 1.61
CA ALA A 366 -3.86 20.24 0.66
C ALA A 366 -5.14 19.80 -0.09
N GLU A 367 -5.25 18.54 -0.50
CA GLU A 367 -6.46 17.99 -1.14
C GLU A 367 -7.66 18.00 -0.19
N ARG A 368 -7.42 17.72 1.10
CA ARG A 368 -8.46 17.80 2.13
C ARG A 368 -8.90 19.24 2.33
N LEU A 369 -7.99 20.22 2.35
CA LEU A 369 -8.34 21.64 2.41
C LEU A 369 -9.19 22.06 1.20
N ARG A 370 -8.80 21.65 -0.01
CA ARG A 370 -9.60 21.84 -1.22
C ARG A 370 -11.00 21.22 -1.08
N ALA A 371 -11.12 20.04 -0.49
CA ALA A 371 -12.41 19.38 -0.29
C ALA A 371 -13.30 20.09 0.74
N GLU A 372 -12.71 20.72 1.76
CA GLU A 372 -13.45 21.56 2.71
C GLU A 372 -13.90 22.87 2.07
N GLU A 373 -13.07 23.48 1.24
CA GLU A 373 -13.37 24.72 0.51
C GLU A 373 -14.47 24.48 -0.54
N THR A 374 -14.31 23.49 -1.41
CA THR A 374 -15.31 23.14 -2.44
C THR A 374 -16.65 22.68 -1.88
N ALA A 375 -16.70 22.27 -0.61
CA ALA A 375 -17.94 21.94 0.09
C ALA A 375 -18.55 23.12 0.87
N GLY A 376 -18.00 24.33 0.72
CA GLY A 376 -18.46 25.56 1.38
C GLY A 376 -18.16 25.64 2.88
N ARG A 377 -17.52 24.63 3.48
CA ARG A 377 -17.27 24.59 4.93
C ARG A 377 -16.20 25.58 5.36
N THR A 378 -15.19 25.82 4.51
CA THR A 378 -14.14 26.79 4.79
C THR A 378 -14.69 28.23 4.78
N GLU A 379 -15.60 28.56 3.87
CA GLU A 379 -16.27 29.87 3.85
C GLU A 379 -17.04 30.12 5.13
N VAL A 380 -17.87 29.15 5.55
CA VAL A 380 -18.66 29.24 6.79
C VAL A 380 -17.76 29.41 8.02
N LEU A 381 -16.59 28.77 8.07
CA LEU A 381 -15.65 28.96 9.16
C LEU A 381 -15.04 30.38 9.18
N LEU A 382 -14.80 30.98 8.02
CA LEU A 382 -14.19 32.30 7.89
C LEU A 382 -15.18 33.47 8.09
N THR A 383 -16.49 33.20 8.20
CA THR A 383 -17.47 34.21 8.66
C THR A 383 -17.50 34.37 10.17
N THR A 384 -16.89 33.44 10.92
CA THR A 384 -16.69 33.56 12.37
C THR A 384 -15.56 34.56 12.69
N PRO A 385 -15.31 34.93 13.96
CA PRO A 385 -14.15 35.75 14.34
C PRO A 385 -12.76 35.14 14.05
N LEU A 386 -12.70 33.97 13.40
CA LEU A 386 -11.46 33.32 12.99
C LEU A 386 -10.78 34.07 11.84
N GLY A 387 -9.63 34.69 12.13
CA GLY A 387 -8.83 35.33 11.09
C GLY A 387 -8.25 34.35 10.06
N ARG A 388 -8.22 34.78 8.78
CA ARG A 388 -7.68 34.01 7.64
C ARG A 388 -6.24 33.53 7.85
N THR A 389 -5.40 34.36 8.45
CA THR A 389 -4.00 34.03 8.77
C THR A 389 -3.91 32.92 9.82
N ARG A 390 -4.73 33.00 10.87
CA ARG A 390 -4.75 31.97 11.93
C ARG A 390 -5.22 30.63 11.38
N PHE A 391 -6.20 30.63 10.48
CA PHE A 391 -6.62 29.43 9.76
C PHE A 391 -5.46 28.81 8.98
N HIS A 392 -4.79 29.59 8.13
CA HIS A 392 -3.73 29.08 7.26
C HIS A 392 -2.50 28.59 8.05
N VAL A 393 -2.08 29.34 9.08
CA VAL A 393 -0.94 28.97 9.94
C VAL A 393 -1.22 27.65 10.68
N ALA A 394 -2.45 27.41 11.13
CA ALA A 394 -2.80 26.14 11.77
C ALA A 394 -2.62 24.94 10.82
N GLN A 395 -3.00 25.11 9.54
CA GLN A 395 -2.82 24.06 8.53
C GLN A 395 -1.36 23.87 8.13
N LEU A 396 -0.61 24.96 7.97
CA LEU A 396 0.85 24.93 7.72
C LEU A 396 1.60 24.22 8.85
N GLY A 397 1.23 24.49 10.10
CA GLY A 397 1.81 23.82 11.26
C GLY A 397 1.66 22.31 11.19
N LEU A 398 0.49 21.80 10.77
CA LEU A 398 0.26 20.37 10.56
C LEU A 398 1.01 19.80 9.35
N ALA A 399 1.09 20.56 8.25
CA ALA A 399 1.86 20.16 7.08
C ALA A 399 3.34 19.96 7.43
N VAL A 400 3.94 20.92 8.14
CA VAL A 400 5.33 20.85 8.62
C VAL A 400 5.51 19.73 9.64
N ALA A 401 4.65 19.67 10.67
CA ALA A 401 4.76 18.67 11.72
C ALA A 401 4.70 17.23 11.19
N GLY A 402 3.75 16.91 10.30
CA GLY A 402 3.69 15.58 9.70
C GLY A 402 4.85 15.28 8.74
N SER A 403 5.34 16.30 8.02
CA SER A 403 6.51 16.16 7.13
C SER A 403 7.81 15.88 7.88
N ILE A 404 7.94 16.36 9.12
CA ILE A 404 9.05 16.03 10.03
C ILE A 404 8.82 14.69 10.71
N ALA A 405 7.60 14.45 11.21
CA ALA A 405 7.30 13.27 12.01
C ALA A 405 7.39 11.96 11.20
N LEU A 406 6.94 11.93 9.95
CA LEU A 406 6.87 10.70 9.17
C LEU A 406 8.24 10.08 8.85
N PRO A 407 9.27 10.83 8.41
CA PRO A 407 10.63 10.29 8.30
C PRO A 407 11.18 9.75 9.63
N LEU A 408 10.87 10.41 10.76
CA LEU A 408 11.31 9.95 12.08
C LEU A 408 10.55 8.69 12.54
N VAL A 409 9.27 8.57 12.19
CA VAL A 409 8.49 7.34 12.37
C VAL A 409 9.11 6.20 11.56
N ALA A 410 9.52 6.45 10.31
CA ALA A 410 10.21 5.47 9.48
C ALA A 410 11.52 5.01 10.15
N ALA A 411 12.37 5.94 10.59
CA ALA A 411 13.61 5.60 11.30
C ALA A 411 13.35 4.79 12.58
N SER A 412 12.36 5.19 13.37
CA SER A 412 11.98 4.50 14.62
C SER A 412 11.51 3.07 14.35
N ALA A 413 10.60 2.90 13.39
CA ALA A 413 10.04 1.60 13.04
C ALA A 413 11.10 0.68 12.42
N MET A 414 11.96 1.20 11.55
CA MET A 414 13.06 0.43 10.97
C MET A 414 14.09 0.01 12.02
N THR A 415 14.41 0.89 12.97
CA THR A 415 15.25 0.55 14.13
C THR A 415 14.60 -0.56 14.97
N LEU A 416 13.30 -0.46 15.22
CA LEU A 416 12.55 -1.47 15.96
C LEU A 416 12.57 -2.82 15.24
N GLY A 417 12.37 -2.82 13.93
CA GLY A 417 12.41 -4.04 13.10
C GLY A 417 13.78 -4.71 13.13
N ASN A 418 14.85 -3.92 13.00
CA ASN A 418 16.22 -4.42 13.07
C ASN A 418 16.55 -4.98 14.46
N GLY A 419 16.10 -4.32 15.53
CA GLY A 419 16.28 -4.77 16.90
C GLY A 419 15.55 -6.09 17.19
N ILE A 420 14.30 -6.24 16.73
CA ILE A 420 13.52 -7.48 16.82
C ILE A 420 14.22 -8.62 16.08
N ALA A 421 14.81 -8.34 14.91
CA ALA A 421 15.55 -9.31 14.10
C ALA A 421 16.97 -9.62 14.62
N GLY A 422 17.37 -9.11 15.80
CA GLY A 422 18.67 -9.37 16.41
C GLY A 422 19.83 -8.56 15.85
N GLY A 423 19.57 -7.53 15.03
CA GLY A 423 20.58 -6.66 14.42
C GLY A 423 21.15 -5.56 15.34
N GLY A 424 20.79 -5.58 16.63
CA GLY A 424 21.16 -4.54 17.60
C GLY A 424 20.34 -3.25 17.51
N TRP A 425 20.54 -2.35 18.47
CA TRP A 425 19.69 -1.17 18.67
C TRP A 425 20.42 0.15 18.44
N ALA A 426 21.46 0.44 19.23
CA ALA A 426 22.02 1.79 19.34
C ALA A 426 22.66 2.33 18.04
N ARG A 427 23.55 1.55 17.40
CA ARG A 427 24.23 1.97 16.17
C ARG A 427 23.28 2.06 14.96
N PRO A 428 22.44 1.04 14.67
CA PRO A 428 21.41 1.13 13.63
C PRO A 428 20.44 2.30 13.84
N ALA A 429 20.05 2.58 15.09
CA ALA A 429 19.23 3.75 15.41
C ALA A 429 19.91 5.05 14.98
N GLY A 430 21.16 5.25 15.38
CA GLY A 430 21.93 6.45 15.01
C GLY A 430 22.00 6.65 13.50
N HIS A 431 22.25 5.57 12.74
CA HIS A 431 22.29 5.60 11.28
C HIS A 431 20.92 5.92 10.67
N ALA A 432 19.86 5.26 11.14
CA ALA A 432 18.50 5.47 10.65
C ALA A 432 18.00 6.90 10.92
N PHE A 433 18.21 7.42 12.13
CA PHE A 433 17.81 8.79 12.48
C PHE A 433 18.64 9.84 11.75
N ALA A 434 19.94 9.60 11.55
CA ALA A 434 20.79 10.52 10.78
C ALA A 434 20.34 10.58 9.31
N ALA A 435 20.13 9.41 8.68
CA ALA A 435 19.63 9.32 7.32
C ALA A 435 18.24 9.96 7.18
N ALA A 436 17.29 9.66 8.06
CA ALA A 436 15.95 10.25 8.01
C ALA A 436 15.98 11.77 8.22
N SER A 437 16.80 12.26 9.16
CA SER A 437 16.91 13.70 9.43
C SER A 437 17.51 14.47 8.26
N ALA A 438 18.49 13.89 7.56
CA ALA A 438 19.07 14.48 6.34
C ALA A 438 18.04 14.67 5.22
N GLN A 439 16.97 13.85 5.20
CA GLN A 439 15.90 13.93 4.20
C GLN A 439 14.84 15.00 4.52
N ILE A 440 14.69 15.42 5.78
CA ILE A 440 13.61 16.31 6.22
C ILE A 440 13.57 17.63 5.42
N PRO A 441 14.68 18.34 5.17
CA PRO A 441 14.63 19.58 4.38
C PRO A 441 14.10 19.39 2.97
N ALA A 442 14.42 18.26 2.30
CA ALA A 442 13.88 17.94 0.98
C ALA A 442 12.36 17.69 1.03
N VAL A 443 11.88 16.96 2.05
CA VAL A 443 10.45 16.75 2.29
C VAL A 443 9.73 18.09 2.51
N LEU A 444 10.33 19.01 3.28
CA LEU A 444 9.76 20.33 3.54
C LEU A 444 9.64 21.17 2.27
N VAL A 445 10.57 21.09 1.32
CA VAL A 445 10.45 21.79 0.02
C VAL A 445 9.20 21.32 -0.72
N ILE A 446 9.01 20.01 -0.85
CA ILE A 446 7.82 19.44 -1.54
C ILE A 446 6.54 19.78 -0.76
N ALA A 447 6.57 19.71 0.57
CA ALA A 447 5.43 20.03 1.41
C ALA A 447 5.00 21.50 1.28
N SER A 448 5.95 22.43 1.33
CA SER A 448 5.68 23.85 1.14
C SER A 448 5.18 24.15 -0.27
N ALA A 449 5.70 23.46 -1.29
CA ALA A 449 5.21 23.58 -2.67
C ALA A 449 3.76 23.09 -2.79
N ALA A 450 3.40 21.94 -2.19
CA ALA A 450 2.04 21.42 -2.21
C ALA A 450 1.03 22.37 -1.55
N VAL A 451 1.39 22.97 -0.41
CA VAL A 451 0.53 23.96 0.26
C VAL A 451 0.45 25.27 -0.52
N LEU A 452 1.55 25.71 -1.14
CA LEU A 452 1.57 26.87 -2.04
C LEU A 452 0.61 26.69 -3.23
N LEU A 453 0.61 25.51 -3.86
CA LEU A 453 -0.31 25.20 -4.97
C LEU A 453 -1.78 25.41 -4.57
N TYR A 454 -2.16 24.91 -3.39
CA TYR A 454 -3.49 25.16 -2.82
C TYR A 454 -3.73 26.65 -2.53
N ALA A 455 -2.75 27.35 -1.96
CA ALA A 455 -2.87 28.77 -1.63
C ALA A 455 -3.01 29.67 -2.87
N ILE A 456 -2.42 29.28 -4.01
CA ILE A 456 -2.59 29.97 -5.30
C ILE A 456 -3.99 29.70 -5.87
N ARG A 457 -4.36 28.42 -6.02
CA ARG A 457 -5.65 28.02 -6.58
C ARG A 457 -6.00 26.58 -6.17
N PRO A 458 -7.18 26.30 -5.60
CA PRO A 458 -7.58 24.96 -5.19
C PRO A 458 -7.58 23.94 -6.34
N GLY A 459 -7.76 24.40 -7.58
CA GLY A 459 -7.67 23.55 -8.77
C GLY A 459 -6.29 22.92 -8.99
N LEU A 460 -5.20 23.53 -8.51
CA LEU A 460 -3.82 23.07 -8.77
C LEU A 460 -3.33 22.01 -7.79
N THR A 461 -4.08 21.72 -6.72
CA THR A 461 -3.64 20.82 -5.65
C THR A 461 -3.24 19.42 -6.14
N HIS A 462 -3.92 18.90 -7.17
CA HIS A 462 -3.62 17.60 -7.76
C HIS A 462 -2.20 17.51 -8.37
N LEU A 463 -1.61 18.64 -8.78
CA LEU A 463 -0.24 18.70 -9.29
C LEU A 463 0.79 18.37 -8.20
N GLY A 464 0.41 18.42 -6.91
CA GLY A 464 1.26 17.98 -5.80
C GLY A 464 1.73 16.54 -5.94
N TRP A 465 0.87 15.63 -6.43
CA TRP A 465 1.29 14.25 -6.74
C TRP A 465 2.31 14.18 -7.88
N GLY A 466 2.19 15.07 -8.87
CA GLY A 466 3.19 15.24 -9.91
C GLY A 466 4.56 15.61 -9.36
N LEU A 467 4.62 16.50 -8.35
CA LEU A 467 5.86 16.85 -7.65
C LEU A 467 6.47 15.65 -6.91
N VAL A 468 5.64 14.87 -6.19
CA VAL A 468 6.10 13.67 -5.47
C VAL A 468 6.66 12.62 -6.43
N ILE A 469 5.95 12.34 -7.52
CA ILE A 469 6.38 11.39 -8.55
C ILE A 469 7.68 11.88 -9.20
N THR A 470 7.76 13.16 -9.56
CA THR A 470 8.97 13.75 -10.14
C THR A 470 10.15 13.64 -9.18
N ALA A 471 9.95 13.95 -7.90
CA ALA A 471 10.98 13.82 -6.87
C ALA A 471 11.48 12.37 -6.68
N LEU A 472 10.58 11.38 -6.82
CA LEU A 472 10.91 9.97 -6.78
C LEU A 472 11.85 9.56 -7.93
N PHE A 473 11.48 9.92 -9.16
CA PHE A 473 12.24 9.56 -10.37
C PHE A 473 13.54 10.33 -10.52
N LEU A 474 13.55 11.62 -10.16
CA LEU A 474 14.73 12.48 -10.25
C LEU A 474 15.65 12.40 -9.02
N GLY A 475 15.18 11.80 -7.91
CA GLY A 475 15.94 11.60 -6.68
C GLY A 475 16.35 10.13 -6.51
N PRO A 476 15.74 9.38 -5.56
CA PRO A 476 16.18 8.02 -5.21
C PRO A 476 16.26 7.03 -6.38
N LEU A 477 15.40 7.17 -7.40
CA LEU A 477 15.40 6.25 -8.54
C LEU A 477 16.22 6.74 -9.74
N ALA A 478 16.83 7.92 -9.69
CA ALA A 478 17.46 8.52 -10.86
C ALA A 478 18.61 7.68 -11.45
N GLY A 479 19.34 6.97 -10.60
CA GLY A 479 20.41 6.05 -11.02
C GLY A 479 19.92 4.85 -11.83
N MET A 480 18.63 4.50 -11.75
CA MET A 480 18.05 3.39 -12.52
C MET A 480 17.74 3.77 -13.98
N PHE A 481 17.61 5.07 -14.27
CA PHE A 481 17.20 5.59 -15.58
C PHE A 481 18.32 6.31 -16.34
N ASP A 482 19.55 6.27 -15.81
CA ASP A 482 20.73 6.94 -16.37
C ASP A 482 20.48 8.40 -16.76
N LEU A 483 19.82 9.16 -15.86
CA LEU A 483 19.39 10.53 -16.15
C LEU A 483 20.57 11.52 -16.16
N PRO A 484 20.54 12.54 -17.04
CA PRO A 484 21.56 13.58 -17.06
C PRO A 484 21.58 14.36 -15.73
N HIS A 485 22.76 14.86 -15.34
CA HIS A 485 22.97 15.51 -14.04
C HIS A 485 22.01 16.68 -13.77
N TRP A 486 21.79 17.55 -14.75
CA TRP A 486 20.87 18.68 -14.60
C TRP A 486 19.44 18.27 -14.24
N ALA A 487 18.98 17.10 -14.71
CA ALA A 487 17.65 16.60 -14.40
C ALA A 487 17.58 16.10 -12.95
N ARG A 488 18.65 15.46 -12.47
CA ARG A 488 18.78 15.04 -11.05
C ARG A 488 18.84 16.24 -10.12
N ASP A 489 19.51 17.31 -10.51
CA ASP A 489 19.68 18.51 -9.70
C ASP A 489 18.36 19.28 -9.46
N LEU A 490 17.29 18.98 -10.22
CA LEU A 490 15.96 19.53 -9.98
C LEU A 490 15.28 18.95 -8.73
N SER A 491 15.65 17.74 -8.31
CA SER A 491 15.04 17.10 -7.15
C SER A 491 15.68 17.61 -5.87
N PRO A 492 14.92 18.08 -4.86
CA PRO A 492 15.48 18.38 -3.54
C PRO A 492 16.18 17.17 -2.90
N PHE A 493 15.75 15.96 -3.25
CA PHE A 493 16.31 14.70 -2.74
C PHE A 493 17.69 14.36 -3.31
N SER A 494 18.11 14.93 -4.44
CA SER A 494 19.48 14.73 -4.96
C SER A 494 20.53 15.51 -4.17
N HIS A 495 20.11 16.56 -3.46
CA HIS A 495 20.98 17.44 -2.67
C HIS A 495 21.15 16.98 -1.21
N THR A 496 20.39 15.96 -0.77
CA THR A 496 20.49 15.46 0.60
C THR A 496 21.80 14.70 0.80
N PRO A 497 22.57 14.97 1.86
CA PRO A 497 23.82 14.28 2.11
C PRO A 497 23.56 12.81 2.44
N VAL A 498 24.42 11.93 1.94
CA VAL A 498 24.31 10.48 2.10
C VAL A 498 24.84 10.05 3.47
N VAL A 499 24.21 10.52 4.56
CA VAL A 499 24.66 10.22 5.93
C VAL A 499 24.13 8.86 6.38
N PRO A 500 24.93 8.02 7.08
CA PRO A 500 26.29 8.25 7.58
C PRO A 500 27.43 7.78 6.65
N ILE A 501 27.12 7.48 5.38
CA ILE A 501 28.10 7.02 4.38
C ILE A 501 29.13 8.11 4.07
N GLU A 502 28.65 9.34 3.96
CA GLU A 502 29.43 10.55 3.76
C GLU A 502 29.34 11.48 4.98
N PRO A 503 30.35 12.34 5.22
CA PRO A 503 30.28 13.34 6.26
C PRO A 503 29.11 14.31 6.03
N MET A 504 28.53 14.79 7.12
CA MET A 504 27.39 15.71 7.07
C MET A 504 27.77 17.01 6.33
N ARG A 505 27.03 17.31 5.25
CA ARG A 505 27.13 18.57 4.50
C ARG A 505 25.93 19.45 4.84
N TRP A 506 26.17 20.48 5.65
CA TRP A 506 25.11 21.38 6.14
C TRP A 506 24.57 22.33 5.08
N LEU A 507 25.42 22.76 4.13
CA LEU A 507 25.05 23.77 3.14
C LEU A 507 23.82 23.38 2.29
N PRO A 508 23.74 22.18 1.68
CA PRO A 508 22.54 21.77 0.94
C PRO A 508 21.26 21.74 1.79
N LEU A 509 21.36 21.32 3.06
CA LEU A 509 20.23 21.28 3.98
C LEU A 509 19.72 22.68 4.33
N ILE A 510 20.64 23.63 4.56
CA ILE A 510 20.32 25.03 4.82
C ILE A 510 19.62 25.64 3.60
N VAL A 511 20.13 25.38 2.38
CA VAL A 511 19.52 25.87 1.13
C VAL A 511 18.11 25.30 0.94
N CYS A 512 17.92 23.98 1.11
CA CYS A 512 16.59 23.37 1.02
C CYS A 512 15.61 23.96 2.05
N THR A 513 16.08 24.18 3.29
CA THR A 513 15.25 24.79 4.34
C THR A 513 14.89 26.23 4.00
N ALA A 514 15.83 27.03 3.47
CA ALA A 514 15.57 28.39 3.03
C ALA A 514 14.55 28.45 1.88
N ILE A 515 14.64 27.52 0.91
CA ILE A 515 13.65 27.38 -0.17
C ILE A 515 12.27 27.04 0.42
N ALA A 516 12.20 26.08 1.34
CA ALA A 516 10.95 25.71 1.99
C ALA A 516 10.31 26.90 2.73
N VAL A 517 11.10 27.71 3.44
CA VAL A 517 10.63 28.95 4.11
C VAL A 517 10.14 29.98 3.10
N ALA A 518 10.84 30.18 1.99
CA ALA A 518 10.43 31.10 0.94
C ALA A 518 9.09 30.68 0.31
N LEU A 519 8.89 29.38 0.06
CA LEU A 519 7.64 28.83 -0.47
C LEU A 519 6.48 29.00 0.53
N VAL A 520 6.70 28.80 1.82
CA VAL A 520 5.68 29.07 2.86
C VAL A 520 5.32 30.55 2.89
N ALA A 521 6.31 31.45 2.85
CA ALA A 521 6.07 32.88 2.83
C ALA A 521 5.27 33.33 1.60
N ALA A 522 5.58 32.75 0.42
CA ALA A 522 4.80 32.95 -0.80
C ALA A 522 3.36 32.43 -0.63
N GLY A 523 3.18 31.23 -0.05
CA GLY A 523 1.88 30.63 0.20
C GLY A 523 1.00 31.48 1.10
N CYS A 524 1.57 32.00 2.20
CA CYS A 524 0.88 32.94 3.10
C CYS A 524 0.42 34.21 2.37
N ARG A 525 1.26 34.77 1.49
CA ARG A 525 0.90 35.97 0.70
C ARG A 525 -0.21 35.67 -0.31
N CYS A 526 -0.11 34.56 -1.05
CA CYS A 526 -1.15 34.13 -1.97
C CYS A 526 -2.48 33.91 -1.25
N TRP A 527 -2.47 33.21 -0.12
CA TRP A 527 -3.67 32.96 0.69
C TRP A 527 -4.32 34.24 1.23
N ALA A 528 -3.50 35.23 1.61
CA ALA A 528 -4.00 36.50 2.11
C ALA A 528 -4.76 37.29 1.04
N GLY A 529 -4.35 37.20 -0.23
CA GLY A 529 -4.95 37.92 -1.35
C GLY A 529 -5.98 37.14 -2.18
N ARG A 530 -6.17 35.84 -1.95
CA ARG A 530 -7.06 34.98 -2.75
C ARG A 530 -8.49 34.96 -2.21
N ASP A 531 -9.50 35.06 -3.04
CA ASP A 531 -10.89 34.82 -2.59
C ASP A 531 -11.13 33.34 -2.22
N VAL A 532 -11.96 33.10 -1.21
CA VAL A 532 -12.29 31.76 -0.71
C VAL A 532 -13.72 31.44 -1.12
N GLY A 533 -13.89 30.36 -1.87
CA GLY A 533 -15.16 29.88 -2.42
C GLY A 533 -15.03 29.23 -3.78
#